data_AF-A0A268H9B8-F1
#
_entry.id   AF-A0A268H9B8-F1
#
_cell.length_a   1.000
_cell.length_b   1.000
_cell.length_c   1.000
_cell.angle_alpha   90.00
_cell.angle_beta   90.00
_cell.angle_gamma   90.00
#
_symmetry.space_group_name_H-M   'P 1'
#
loop_
_entity.id
_entity.type
_entity.pdbx_description
1 polymer ?
#
loop_
_entity_poly.entity_id
_entity_poly.type
_entity_poly.pdbx_seq_one_letter_code
_entity_poly.pdbx_strand_id
1 'polypeptide(L)'
;MLDCLQTPELHCLEFRYILFDQVLLKHYSIAAPFFVLGAVYLLFIAYKIMFDKSKKEEDAIERPSFLSGFLFQLINIKSILYFITAMATFILPFKASVSSIILYAAVTIIIGCLGLLLWAAFGSAFKKFFNKYTRSINLIMCLLLIFSAISIFK
;
A
#
# COMPACT_ATOMS: atom_id res chain seq x y z
N MET A 1 22.29 -25.52 -21.35
CA MET A 1 21.80 -25.11 -20.01
C MET A 1 21.31 -23.66 -19.99
N LEU A 2 21.00 -23.05 -21.15
CA LEU A 2 20.46 -21.67 -21.23
C LEU A 2 19.18 -21.56 -22.08
N ASP A 3 18.59 -22.68 -22.53
CA ASP A 3 17.46 -22.67 -23.48
C ASP A 3 16.09 -23.06 -22.86
N CYS A 4 15.94 -23.10 -21.53
CA CYS A 4 14.65 -23.38 -20.86
C CYS A 4 13.99 -22.17 -20.18
N LEU A 5 14.59 -20.97 -20.26
CA LEU A 5 14.05 -19.73 -19.65
C LEU A 5 13.32 -18.81 -20.64
N GLN A 6 13.14 -19.25 -21.88
CA GLN A 6 12.32 -18.58 -22.89
C GLN A 6 10.87 -19.11 -22.82
N THR A 7 10.18 -18.91 -21.69
CA THR A 7 8.77 -19.28 -21.59
C THR A 7 7.90 -18.23 -22.30
N PRO A 8 6.97 -18.62 -23.20
CA PRO A 8 6.09 -17.71 -23.93
C PRO A 8 5.14 -16.89 -23.01
N GLU A 9 5.04 -17.29 -21.74
CA GLU A 9 4.26 -16.60 -20.69
C GLU A 9 4.86 -15.23 -20.30
N LEU A 10 6.19 -15.09 -20.25
CA LEU A 10 6.84 -13.84 -19.79
C LEU A 10 6.66 -12.71 -20.83
N HIS A 11 6.77 -13.06 -22.10
CA HIS A 11 6.55 -12.13 -23.20
C HIS A 11 5.07 -11.71 -23.31
N CYS A 12 4.13 -12.60 -22.96
CA CYS A 12 2.70 -12.32 -22.95
C CYS A 12 2.26 -11.43 -21.77
N LEU A 13 2.94 -11.54 -20.61
CA LEU A 13 2.73 -10.69 -19.43
C LEU A 13 3.24 -9.26 -19.64
N GLU A 14 4.45 -9.10 -20.19
CA GLU A 14 4.99 -7.80 -20.60
C GLU A 14 4.07 -7.12 -21.63
N PHE A 15 3.58 -7.88 -22.62
CA PHE A 15 2.63 -7.36 -23.62
C PHE A 15 1.29 -6.93 -23.00
N ARG A 16 0.79 -7.65 -21.97
CA ARG A 16 -0.43 -7.29 -21.24
C ARG A 16 -0.26 -6.02 -20.41
N TYR A 17 0.89 -5.85 -19.76
CA TYR A 17 1.21 -4.64 -18.99
C TYR A 17 1.30 -3.41 -19.91
N ILE A 18 2.00 -3.55 -21.05
CA ILE A 18 2.12 -2.50 -22.07
C ILE A 18 0.75 -2.18 -22.70
N LEU A 19 -0.08 -3.19 -22.98
CA LEU A 19 -1.42 -2.99 -23.52
C LEU A 19 -2.35 -2.30 -22.50
N PHE A 20 -2.23 -2.61 -21.20
CA PHE A 20 -2.99 -1.95 -20.15
C PHE A 20 -2.60 -0.48 -19.99
N ASP A 21 -1.30 -0.18 -20.09
CA ASP A 21 -0.78 1.19 -20.06
C ASP A 21 -1.26 2.00 -21.28
N GLN A 22 -1.29 1.38 -22.47
CA GLN A 22 -1.83 1.98 -23.70
C GLN A 22 -3.35 2.21 -23.64
N VAL A 23 -4.12 1.32 -22.99
CA VAL A 23 -5.57 1.49 -22.77
C VAL A 23 -5.87 2.56 -21.71
N LEU A 24 -5.04 2.66 -20.66
CA LEU A 24 -5.13 3.71 -19.64
C LEU A 24 -4.84 5.10 -20.22
N LEU A 25 -3.83 5.23 -21.09
CA LEU A 25 -3.54 6.49 -21.79
C LEU A 25 -4.66 6.87 -22.76
N LYS A 26 -5.35 5.90 -23.36
CA LYS A 26 -6.54 6.15 -24.20
C LYS A 26 -7.76 6.59 -23.41
N HIS A 27 -7.88 6.18 -22.14
CA HIS A 27 -8.93 6.59 -21.19
C HIS A 27 -8.46 7.61 -20.15
N TYR A 28 -7.42 8.40 -20.46
CA TYR A 28 -6.85 9.39 -19.53
C TYR A 28 -7.89 10.40 -19.03
N SER A 29 -8.91 10.75 -19.82
CA SER A 29 -9.96 11.70 -19.41
C SER A 29 -10.79 11.22 -18.22
N ILE A 30 -10.91 9.89 -18.01
CA ILE A 30 -11.63 9.33 -16.86
C ILE A 30 -10.71 9.24 -15.64
N ALA A 31 -9.41 9.01 -15.85
CA ALA A 31 -8.42 8.86 -14.78
C ALA A 31 -7.91 10.20 -14.23
N ALA A 32 -7.87 11.25 -15.06
CA ALA A 32 -7.45 12.61 -14.70
C ALA A 32 -8.10 13.16 -13.42
N PRO A 33 -9.43 13.10 -13.22
CA PRO A 33 -10.04 13.58 -11.98
C PRO A 33 -9.59 12.79 -10.74
N PHE A 34 -9.33 11.48 -10.85
CA PHE A 34 -8.85 10.67 -9.73
C PHE A 34 -7.42 11.05 -9.30
N PHE A 35 -6.55 11.40 -10.25
CA PHE A 35 -5.20 11.89 -9.94
C PHE A 35 -5.24 13.25 -9.25
N VAL A 36 -6.10 14.17 -9.71
CA VAL A 36 -6.30 15.48 -9.07
C VAL A 36 -6.86 15.31 -7.66
N LEU A 37 -7.91 14.50 -7.49
CA LEU A 37 -8.49 14.20 -6.18
C LEU A 37 -7.47 13.54 -5.24
N GLY A 38 -6.67 12.60 -5.74
CA GLY A 38 -5.60 11.96 -4.99
C GLY A 38 -4.54 12.95 -4.52
N ALA A 39 -4.08 13.86 -5.39
CA ALA A 39 -3.12 14.88 -5.04
C ALA A 39 -3.68 15.88 -4.00
N VAL A 40 -4.93 16.33 -4.16
CA VAL A 40 -5.61 17.18 -3.18
C VAL A 40 -5.73 16.46 -1.82
N TYR A 41 -6.07 15.18 -1.83
CA TYR A 41 -6.14 14.37 -0.61
C TYR A 41 -4.78 14.22 0.09
N LEU A 42 -3.70 14.00 -0.66
CA LEU A 42 -2.33 13.94 -0.11
C LEU A 42 -1.93 15.28 0.53
N LEU A 43 -2.24 16.41 -0.13
CA LEU A 43 -2.01 17.74 0.43
C LEU A 43 -2.85 18.00 1.70
N PHE A 44 -4.11 17.55 1.71
CA PHE A 44 -4.98 17.63 2.87
C PHE A 44 -4.41 16.84 4.07
N ILE A 45 -3.92 15.61 3.85
CA ILE A 45 -3.24 14.82 4.88
C ILE A 45 -1.98 15.55 5.37
N ALA A 46 -1.17 16.09 4.46
CA ALA A 46 0.06 16.80 4.81
C ALA A 46 -0.23 18.02 5.70
N TYR A 47 -1.26 18.80 5.36
CA TYR A 47 -1.76 19.89 6.19
C TYR A 47 -2.18 19.38 7.56
N LYS A 48 -3.01 18.32 7.62
CA LYS A 48 -3.47 17.75 8.89
C LYS A 48 -2.32 17.31 9.80
N ILE A 49 -1.28 16.66 9.28
CA ILE A 49 -0.10 16.22 10.06
C ILE A 49 0.67 17.41 10.68
N MET A 50 0.67 18.56 10.00
CA MET A 50 1.33 19.78 10.48
C MET A 50 0.52 20.50 11.55
N PHE A 51 -0.80 20.56 11.42
CA PHE A 51 -1.67 21.37 12.27
C PHE A 51 -2.38 20.61 13.41
N ASP A 52 -2.59 19.29 13.31
CA ASP A 52 -3.43 18.52 14.25
C ASP A 52 -2.66 18.01 15.50
N LYS A 53 -1.79 18.86 16.06
CA LYS A 53 -0.88 18.48 17.17
C LYS A 53 -1.44 18.67 18.58
N SER A 54 -2.72 18.98 18.74
CA SER A 54 -3.28 19.37 20.04
C SER A 54 -4.63 18.75 20.37
N LYS A 55 -4.70 17.43 20.42
CA LYS A 55 -5.55 16.73 21.40
C LYS A 55 -4.82 15.48 21.89
N LYS A 56 -4.01 15.66 22.93
CA LYS A 56 -3.78 14.57 23.88
C LYS A 56 -5.10 14.39 24.61
N GLU A 57 -6.00 13.59 24.05
CA GLU A 57 -7.07 13.01 24.85
C GLU A 57 -6.41 11.97 25.75
N GLU A 58 -6.08 12.44 26.96
CA GLU A 58 -5.51 11.65 28.05
C GLU A 58 -6.61 10.92 28.84
N ASP A 59 -7.87 10.96 28.39
CA ASP A 59 -8.99 10.45 29.16
C ASP A 59 -9.69 9.26 28.47
N ALA A 60 -9.50 8.09 29.10
CA ALA A 60 -10.42 6.95 29.10
C ALA A 60 -10.60 6.10 27.82
N ILE A 61 -9.53 5.73 27.13
CA ILE A 61 -9.59 4.62 26.15
C ILE A 61 -8.85 3.41 26.73
N GLU A 62 -9.59 2.32 26.93
CA GLU A 62 -9.08 0.99 27.27
C GLU A 62 -7.78 0.71 26.51
N ARG A 63 -6.80 0.09 27.18
CA ARG A 63 -5.51 -0.27 26.54
C ARG A 63 -5.82 -0.94 25.20
N PRO A 64 -5.40 -0.36 24.06
CA PRO A 64 -5.80 -0.89 22.76
C PRO A 64 -5.31 -2.33 22.66
N SER A 65 -6.26 -3.26 22.56
CA SER A 65 -5.95 -4.68 22.43
C SER A 65 -5.16 -4.92 21.15
N PHE A 66 -4.23 -5.88 21.19
CA PHE A 66 -3.45 -6.28 20.02
C PHE A 66 -4.36 -6.59 18.81
N LEU A 67 -5.51 -7.20 19.07
CA LEU A 67 -6.48 -7.54 18.02
C LEU A 67 -7.11 -6.28 17.39
N SER A 68 -7.39 -5.24 18.19
CA SER A 68 -7.91 -3.97 17.67
C SER A 68 -6.89 -3.28 16.76
N GLY A 69 -5.61 -3.26 17.17
CA GLY A 69 -4.53 -2.74 16.32
C GLY A 69 -4.31 -3.56 15.04
N PHE A 70 -4.41 -4.89 15.13
CA PHE A 70 -4.30 -5.80 13.99
C PHE A 70 -5.44 -5.60 12.97
N LEU A 71 -6.69 -5.55 13.44
CA LEU A 71 -7.84 -5.29 12.58
C LEU A 71 -7.76 -3.91 11.93
N PHE A 72 -7.31 -2.89 12.65
CA PHE A 72 -7.12 -1.55 12.10
C PHE A 72 -6.09 -1.52 10.97
N GLN A 73 -5.03 -2.32 11.06
CA GLN A 73 -4.03 -2.46 10.00
C GLN A 73 -4.57 -3.23 8.78
N LEU A 74 -5.38 -4.26 8.99
CA LEU A 74 -6.03 -5.00 7.90
C LEU A 74 -7.02 -4.15 7.11
N ILE A 75 -7.79 -3.30 7.79
CA ILE A 75 -8.75 -2.37 7.16
C ILE A 75 -8.03 -1.22 6.44
N ASN A 76 -6.74 -1.01 6.69
CA ASN A 76 -5.98 0.03 5.99
C ASN A 76 -5.99 -0.22 4.48
N ILE A 77 -6.35 0.82 3.71
CA ILE A 77 -6.42 0.77 2.25
C ILE A 77 -5.14 0.23 1.60
N LYS A 78 -3.96 0.52 2.18
CA LYS A 78 -2.68 -0.01 1.70
C LYS A 78 -2.59 -1.53 1.82
N SER A 79 -3.10 -2.09 2.91
CA SER A 79 -3.09 -3.54 3.13
C SER A 79 -4.09 -4.24 2.20
N ILE A 80 -5.28 -3.66 2.02
CA ILE A 80 -6.29 -4.19 1.09
C ILE A 80 -5.73 -4.22 -0.33
N LEU A 81 -5.11 -3.12 -0.78
CA LEU A 81 -4.48 -3.02 -2.10
C LEU A 81 -3.38 -4.07 -2.30
N TYR A 82 -2.59 -4.37 -1.26
CA TYR A 82 -1.59 -5.45 -1.32
C TYR A 82 -2.24 -6.81 -1.60
N PHE A 83 -3.31 -7.18 -0.87
CA PHE A 83 -3.98 -8.47 -1.08
C PHE A 83 -4.64 -8.57 -2.46
N ILE A 84 -5.31 -7.51 -2.93
CA ILE A 84 -5.90 -7.47 -4.27
C ILE A 84 -4.82 -7.63 -5.33
N THR A 85 -3.71 -6.89 -5.19
CA THR A 85 -2.59 -6.97 -6.14
C THR A 85 -1.95 -8.35 -6.12
N ALA A 86 -1.71 -8.92 -4.95
CA ALA A 86 -1.12 -10.25 -4.84
C ALA A 86 -2.04 -11.33 -5.41
N MET A 87 -3.35 -11.27 -5.14
CA MET A 87 -4.32 -12.16 -5.78
C MET A 87 -4.32 -11.99 -7.30
N ALA A 88 -4.33 -10.76 -7.81
CA ALA A 88 -4.27 -10.51 -9.25
C ALA A 88 -2.97 -11.08 -9.85
N THR A 89 -1.82 -10.83 -9.24
CA THR A 89 -0.53 -11.27 -9.77
C THR A 89 -0.32 -12.78 -9.69
N PHE A 90 -0.77 -13.44 -8.62
CA PHE A 90 -0.51 -14.86 -8.41
C PHE A 90 -1.65 -15.79 -8.85
N ILE A 91 -2.90 -15.31 -8.94
CA ILE A 91 -4.06 -16.15 -9.29
C ILE A 91 -4.43 -16.01 -10.77
N LEU A 92 -4.36 -14.81 -11.37
CA LEU A 92 -4.77 -14.60 -12.77
C LEU A 92 -3.89 -15.31 -13.82
N PRO A 93 -2.55 -15.44 -13.69
CA PRO A 93 -1.75 -16.03 -14.76
C PRO A 93 -1.79 -17.56 -14.79
N PHE A 94 -2.24 -18.22 -13.71
CA PHE A 94 -2.27 -19.68 -13.68
C PHE A 94 -3.67 -20.19 -14.02
N LYS A 95 -3.78 -20.98 -15.08
CA LYS A 95 -4.90 -21.93 -15.26
C LYS A 95 -4.78 -23.03 -14.19
N ALA A 96 -5.03 -22.64 -12.95
CA ALA A 96 -4.83 -23.45 -11.76
C ALA A 96 -6.12 -24.19 -11.41
N SER A 97 -5.99 -25.44 -10.96
CA SER A 97 -7.09 -26.15 -10.31
C SER A 97 -7.53 -25.39 -9.04
N VAL A 98 -8.78 -25.58 -8.60
CA VAL A 98 -9.32 -24.93 -7.39
C VAL A 98 -8.40 -25.12 -6.18
N SER A 99 -7.75 -26.29 -6.07
CA SER A 99 -6.80 -26.59 -4.99
C SER A 99 -5.56 -25.71 -5.01
N SER A 100 -5.00 -25.43 -6.19
CA SER A 100 -3.81 -24.58 -6.32
C SER A 100 -4.13 -23.11 -6.01
N ILE A 101 -5.33 -22.63 -6.39
CA ILE A 101 -5.78 -21.27 -6.06
C ILE A 101 -5.86 -21.07 -4.55
N ILE A 102 -6.47 -22.02 -3.83
CA ILE A 102 -6.58 -21.97 -2.36
C ILE A 102 -5.19 -21.95 -1.71
N LEU A 103 -4.25 -22.75 -2.22
CA LEU A 103 -2.88 -22.78 -1.69
C LEU A 103 -2.18 -21.43 -1.84
N TYR A 104 -2.21 -20.82 -3.04
CA TYR A 104 -1.58 -19.53 -3.27
C TYR A 104 -2.24 -18.40 -2.45
N ALA A 105 -3.57 -18.42 -2.33
CA ALA A 105 -4.29 -17.49 -1.47
C ALA A 105 -3.86 -17.63 0.00
N ALA A 106 -3.78 -18.86 0.52
CA ALA A 106 -3.37 -19.11 1.90
C ALA A 106 -1.93 -18.62 2.16
N VAL A 107 -0.99 -18.92 1.26
CA VAL A 107 0.40 -18.46 1.37
C VAL A 107 0.49 -16.94 1.36
N THR A 108 -0.26 -16.28 0.47
CA THR A 108 -0.30 -14.82 0.36
C THR A 108 -0.84 -14.17 1.64
N ILE A 109 -1.87 -14.74 2.25
CA ILE A 109 -2.42 -14.28 3.53
C ILE A 109 -1.37 -14.41 4.64
N ILE A 110 -0.68 -15.55 4.73
CA ILE A 110 0.34 -15.79 5.76
C ILE A 110 1.49 -14.78 5.61
N ILE A 111 2.02 -14.60 4.40
CA ILE A 111 3.11 -13.64 4.15
C ILE A 111 2.66 -12.21 4.44
N GLY A 112 1.45 -11.84 4.01
CA GLY A 112 0.87 -10.52 4.28
C GLY A 112 0.72 -10.25 5.78
N CYS A 113 0.18 -11.20 6.54
CA CYS A 113 0.06 -11.10 7.99
C CYS A 113 1.42 -11.00 8.68
N LEU A 114 2.40 -11.83 8.31
CA LEU A 114 3.76 -11.73 8.86
C LEU A 114 4.40 -10.39 8.55
N GLY A 115 4.22 -9.87 7.34
CA GLY A 115 4.68 -8.54 6.95
C GLY A 115 4.06 -7.43 7.80
N LEU A 116 2.74 -7.48 8.04
CA LEU A 116 2.03 -6.53 8.91
C LEU A 116 2.52 -6.60 10.35
N LEU A 117 2.71 -7.81 10.89
CA LEU A 117 3.21 -8.01 12.25
C LEU A 117 4.65 -7.51 12.42
N LEU A 118 5.53 -7.82 11.46
CA LEU A 118 6.90 -7.30 11.44
C LEU A 118 6.90 -5.78 11.35
N TRP A 119 6.10 -5.21 10.46
CA TRP A 119 5.95 -3.75 10.34
C TRP A 119 5.46 -3.11 11.64
N ALA A 120 4.47 -3.69 12.29
CA ALA A 120 3.95 -3.22 13.58
C ALA A 120 5.01 -3.32 14.69
N ALA A 121 5.79 -4.40 14.72
CA ALA A 121 6.89 -4.58 15.66
C ALA A 121 7.99 -3.53 15.44
N PHE A 122 8.38 -3.29 14.19
CA PHE A 122 9.32 -2.23 13.84
C PHE A 122 8.78 -0.84 14.24
N GLY A 123 7.52 -0.54 13.94
CA GLY A 123 6.88 0.71 14.35
C GLY A 123 6.87 0.91 15.87
N SER A 124 6.67 -0.17 16.64
CA SER A 124 6.75 -0.15 18.11
C SER A 124 8.17 0.14 18.61
N ALA A 125 9.19 -0.49 18.00
CA ALA A 125 10.59 -0.26 18.32
C ALA A 125 11.00 1.21 18.08
N PHE A 126 10.57 1.79 16.95
CA PHE A 126 10.84 3.18 16.60
C PHE A 126 9.91 4.19 17.28
N LYS A 127 8.86 3.75 17.99
CA LYS A 127 7.91 4.64 18.68
C LYS A 127 8.61 5.65 19.60
N LYS A 128 9.61 5.21 20.36
CA LYS A 128 10.40 6.09 21.25
C LYS A 128 11.19 7.15 20.47
N PHE A 129 11.76 6.77 19.33
CA PHE A 129 12.51 7.69 18.47
C PHE A 129 11.58 8.70 17.79
N PHE A 130 10.44 8.24 17.28
CA PHE A 130 9.42 9.09 16.66
C PHE A 130 8.83 10.09 17.64
N ASN A 131 8.60 9.69 18.89
CA ASN A 131 8.07 10.60 19.91
C ASN A 131 9.09 11.66 20.35
N LYS A 132 10.40 11.39 20.21
CA LYS A 132 11.47 12.36 20.50
C LYS A 132 11.64 13.40 19.40
N TYR A 133 11.50 12.99 18.13
CA TYR A 133 11.72 13.85 16.95
C TYR A 133 10.44 14.15 16.16
N THR A 134 9.27 14.15 16.81
CA THR A 134 7.95 14.31 16.16
C THR A 134 7.84 15.58 15.32
N ARG A 135 8.59 16.65 15.61
CA ARG A 135 8.58 17.86 14.75
C ARG A 135 9.35 17.63 13.45
N SER A 136 10.58 17.15 13.54
CA SER A 136 11.43 16.90 12.36
C SER A 136 10.84 15.82 11.46
N ILE A 137 10.31 14.73 12.03
CA ILE A 137 9.72 13.64 11.25
C ILE A 137 8.43 14.09 10.58
N ASN A 138 7.56 14.84 11.26
CA ASN A 138 6.34 15.36 10.62
C ASN A 138 6.67 16.30 9.46
N LEU A 139 7.71 17.12 9.60
CA LEU A 139 8.16 18.00 8.52
C LEU A 139 8.69 17.19 7.33
N ILE A 140 9.51 16.16 7.58
CA ILE A 140 10.00 15.25 6.53
C ILE A 140 8.82 14.55 5.84
N MET A 141 7.90 13.94 6.60
CA MET A 141 6.71 13.26 6.06
C MET A 141 5.83 14.20 5.22
N CYS A 142 5.64 15.44 5.67
CA CYS A 142 4.91 16.46 4.92
C CYS A 142 5.60 16.81 3.60
N LEU A 143 6.93 17.03 3.62
CA LEU A 143 7.69 17.29 2.40
C LEU A 143 7.62 16.11 1.41
N LEU A 144 7.71 14.87 1.89
CA LEU A 144 7.59 13.68 1.04
C LEU A 144 6.18 13.56 0.43
N LEU A 145 5.13 13.89 1.18
CA LEU A 145 3.75 13.90 0.68
C LEU A 145 3.55 14.96 -0.39
N ILE A 146 4.03 16.19 -0.16
CA ILE A 146 3.97 17.27 -1.14
C ILE A 146 4.76 16.90 -2.40
N PHE A 147 5.97 16.33 -2.25
CA PHE A 147 6.76 15.85 -3.36
C PHE A 147 6.03 14.78 -4.18
N SER A 148 5.37 13.83 -3.50
CA SER A 148 4.57 12.79 -4.16
C SER A 148 3.39 13.39 -4.93
N ALA A 149 2.71 14.38 -4.35
CA ALA A 149 1.62 15.08 -5.03
C ALA A 149 2.10 15.84 -6.28
N ILE A 150 3.28 16.48 -6.24
CA ILE A 150 3.87 17.14 -7.40
C ILE A 150 4.27 16.12 -8.48
N SER A 151 4.83 14.98 -8.07
CA SER A 151 5.25 13.92 -9.00
C SER A 151 4.10 13.28 -9.77
N ILE A 152 2.84 13.40 -9.30
CA ILE A 152 1.67 12.91 -10.04
C ILE A 152 1.39 13.77 -11.29
N PHE A 153 1.80 15.04 -11.28
CA PHE A 153 1.53 15.99 -12.37
C PHE A 153 2.71 16.19 -13.32
N LYS A 154 3.82 15.49 -13.10
CA LYS A 154 5.04 15.58 -13.90
C LYS A 154 5.26 14.29 -14.70
#